data_AF-U1QZI1-F1
#
_entry.id   AF-U1QZI1-F1
#
_cell.length_a   1.000
_cell.length_b   1.000
_cell.length_c   1.000
_cell.angle_alpha   90.00
_cell.angle_beta   90.00
_cell.angle_gamma   90.00
#
_symmetry.space_group_name_H-M   'P 1'
#
loop_
_entity.id
_entity.type
_entity.pdbx_description
1 polymer ?
#
loop_
_entity_poly.entity_id
_entity_poly.type
_entity_poly.pdbx_seq_one_letter_code
_entity_poly.pdbx_strand_id
1 'polypeptide(L)'
;MFGDPPAEGDRSRVGLLPQEFAPAGRLTVRELLAYYAGLYDEARSVDAVLGDVGLVDAADTWYEELSGGQRRRACVGAALVNDPDLLFLDEPTTGIDPAGRRAVWGLVESLSAAGTAVVLTSHSMAEIERLSDRVGLLRDGGLVAVGPPGELVADHAGTPRLVVEPADDSAPGSTRGGTTAVADALRGAGFTVTVGDGEVAVDGVAPPEIGAAVDGLDAAGVGYDALTWTEPGLEDAYLRLTGEAFEGLRQPGASVVEGAAETDGDDTGTEVEA
;
A
#
# COMPACT_ATOMS: atom_id res chain seq x y z
N MET A 1 13.06 -5.12 26.09
CA MET A 1 11.63 -5.38 26.15
C MET A 1 11.10 -4.86 27.47
N PHE A 2 10.25 -3.83 27.45
CA PHE A 2 9.68 -3.19 28.66
C PHE A 2 10.70 -2.68 29.70
N GLY A 3 11.91 -2.32 29.26
CA GLY A 3 13.02 -1.90 30.14
C GLY A 3 14.09 -2.96 30.36
N ASP A 4 13.78 -4.24 30.11
CA ASP A 4 14.68 -5.37 30.32
C ASP A 4 15.32 -5.88 29.02
N PRO A 5 16.41 -6.68 29.07
CA PRO A 5 16.89 -7.41 27.90
C PRO A 5 15.79 -8.32 27.32
N PRO A 6 15.72 -8.53 25.99
CA PRO A 6 14.69 -9.38 25.37
C PRO A 6 14.64 -10.82 25.92
N ALA A 7 15.77 -11.36 26.35
CA ALA A 7 15.85 -12.70 26.93
C ALA A 7 15.22 -12.80 28.33
N GLU A 8 15.08 -11.67 29.02
CA GLU A 8 14.63 -11.56 30.42
C GLU A 8 13.25 -10.91 30.53
N GLY A 9 12.72 -10.37 29.42
CA GLY A 9 11.41 -9.74 29.39
C GLY A 9 10.27 -10.74 29.61
N ASP A 10 9.20 -10.25 30.22
CA ASP A 10 7.99 -11.02 30.44
C ASP A 10 7.28 -11.33 29.11
N ARG A 11 7.35 -12.59 28.70
CA ARG A 11 6.77 -13.09 27.45
C ARG A 11 5.25 -13.17 27.50
N SER A 12 4.65 -13.18 28.68
CA SER A 12 3.19 -13.22 28.82
C SER A 12 2.54 -11.93 28.29
N ARG A 13 3.29 -10.81 28.25
CA ARG A 13 2.85 -9.51 27.76
C ARG A 13 3.02 -9.33 26.24
N VAL A 14 3.28 -10.42 25.52
CA VAL A 14 3.66 -10.41 24.10
C VAL A 14 2.75 -11.31 23.29
N GLY A 15 2.12 -10.76 22.28
CA GLY A 15 1.39 -11.51 21.26
C GLY A 15 2.27 -11.71 20.03
N LEU A 16 2.20 -12.89 19.41
CA LEU A 16 2.90 -13.18 18.16
C LEU A 16 1.98 -13.92 17.20
N LEU A 17 1.82 -13.36 16.01
CA LEU A 17 1.21 -14.04 14.87
C LEU A 17 2.26 -14.19 13.76
N PRO A 18 2.80 -15.40 13.52
CA PRO A 18 3.72 -15.64 12.41
C PRO A 18 3.00 -15.58 11.05
N GLN A 19 3.77 -15.45 9.95
CA GLN A 19 3.24 -15.45 8.58
C GLN A 19 2.37 -16.68 8.31
N GLU A 20 2.89 -17.86 8.64
CA GLU A 20 2.18 -19.13 8.59
C GLU A 20 1.68 -19.54 9.97
N PHE A 21 0.37 -19.41 10.18
CA PHE A 21 -0.30 -19.94 11.36
C PHE A 21 -1.56 -20.68 10.93
N ALA A 22 -1.54 -22.01 11.13
CA ALA A 22 -2.61 -22.91 10.71
C ALA A 22 -3.15 -23.70 11.92
N PRO A 23 -4.15 -23.16 12.64
CA PRO A 23 -4.85 -23.88 13.69
C PRO A 23 -5.59 -25.13 13.20
N ALA A 24 -6.01 -25.97 14.14
CA ALA A 24 -6.84 -27.13 13.86
C ALA A 24 -8.17 -26.72 13.22
N GLY A 25 -8.41 -27.17 11.98
CA GLY A 25 -9.57 -26.76 11.17
C GLY A 25 -10.94 -27.09 11.77
N ARG A 26 -11.02 -28.13 12.62
CA ARG A 26 -12.26 -28.62 13.23
C ARG A 26 -12.58 -28.01 14.59
N LEU A 27 -11.78 -27.06 15.06
CA LEU A 27 -12.17 -26.25 16.21
C LEU A 27 -13.08 -25.12 15.72
N THR A 28 -14.14 -24.86 16.47
CA THR A 28 -14.88 -23.60 16.31
C THR A 28 -13.99 -22.42 16.70
N VAL A 29 -14.31 -21.20 16.26
CA VAL A 29 -13.54 -20.00 16.64
C VAL A 29 -13.49 -19.85 18.16
N ARG A 30 -14.62 -20.09 18.84
CA ARG A 30 -14.72 -20.08 20.30
C ARG A 30 -13.80 -21.11 20.94
N GLU A 31 -13.80 -22.35 20.47
CA GLU A 31 -12.94 -23.41 20.99
C GLU A 31 -11.46 -23.12 20.72
N LEU A 32 -11.14 -22.58 19.55
CA LEU A 32 -9.79 -22.16 19.18
C LEU A 32 -9.26 -21.11 20.16
N LEU A 33 -10.03 -20.05 20.38
CA LEU A 33 -9.63 -18.99 21.31
C LEU A 33 -9.57 -19.50 22.75
N ALA A 34 -10.52 -20.34 23.17
CA ALA A 34 -10.50 -20.96 24.49
C ALA A 34 -9.26 -21.85 24.69
N TYR A 35 -8.85 -22.59 23.66
CA TYR A 35 -7.65 -23.42 23.68
C TYR A 35 -6.40 -22.59 23.92
N TYR A 36 -6.20 -21.51 23.15
CA TYR A 36 -5.03 -20.64 23.32
C TYR A 36 -5.08 -19.84 24.62
N ALA A 37 -6.25 -19.37 25.04
CA ALA A 37 -6.44 -18.70 26.33
C ALA A 37 -6.03 -19.63 27.50
N GLY A 38 -6.36 -20.91 27.42
CA GLY A 38 -6.00 -21.90 28.44
C GLY A 38 -4.50 -22.21 28.56
N LEU A 39 -3.65 -21.65 27.69
CA LEU A 39 -2.19 -21.76 27.78
C LEU A 39 -1.57 -20.67 28.67
N TYR A 40 -2.36 -19.70 29.12
CA TYR A 40 -1.91 -18.58 29.95
C TYR A 40 -2.61 -18.61 31.32
N ASP A 41 -1.87 -18.24 32.36
CA ASP A 41 -2.41 -18.11 33.72
C ASP A 41 -3.44 -16.97 33.80
N GLU A 42 -3.17 -15.87 33.08
CA GLU A 42 -4.03 -14.71 32.94
C GLU A 42 -4.39 -14.56 31.46
N ALA A 43 -5.66 -14.79 31.13
CA ALA A 43 -6.18 -14.65 29.78
C ALA A 43 -7.46 -13.80 29.79
N ARG A 44 -7.66 -13.07 28.70
CA ARG A 44 -8.88 -12.33 28.42
C ARG A 44 -10.05 -13.30 28.25
N SER A 45 -11.27 -12.80 28.47
CA SER A 45 -12.45 -13.60 28.17
C SER A 45 -12.55 -13.85 26.66
N VAL A 46 -12.91 -15.08 26.29
CA VAL A 46 -13.06 -15.47 24.88
C VAL A 46 -14.09 -14.57 24.18
N ASP A 47 -15.17 -14.18 24.88
CA ASP A 47 -16.18 -13.28 24.32
C ASP A 47 -15.65 -11.87 24.06
N ALA A 48 -14.76 -11.34 24.91
CA ALA A 48 -14.12 -10.05 24.65
C ALA A 48 -13.23 -10.12 23.41
N VAL A 49 -12.41 -11.18 23.29
CA VAL A 49 -11.54 -11.38 22.13
C VAL A 49 -12.36 -11.56 20.84
N LEU A 50 -13.45 -12.34 20.88
CA LEU A 50 -14.39 -12.48 19.75
C LEU A 50 -14.99 -11.15 19.33
N GLY A 51 -15.30 -10.28 20.30
CA GLY A 51 -15.77 -8.92 20.07
C GLY A 51 -14.73 -8.07 19.34
N ASP A 52 -13.50 -8.05 19.85
CA ASP A 52 -12.39 -7.27 19.27
C ASP A 52 -12.10 -7.69 17.83
N VAL A 53 -12.03 -8.99 17.55
CA VAL A 53 -11.75 -9.49 16.20
C VAL A 53 -13.00 -9.51 15.29
N GLY A 54 -14.17 -9.11 15.79
CA GLY A 54 -15.42 -9.04 15.04
C GLY A 54 -15.89 -10.40 14.52
N LEU A 55 -15.78 -11.45 15.33
CA LEU A 55 -16.15 -12.83 14.98
C LEU A 55 -17.25 -13.40 15.89
N VAL A 56 -17.96 -12.57 16.65
CA VAL A 56 -19.07 -13.01 17.53
C VAL A 56 -20.10 -13.85 16.77
N ASP A 57 -20.53 -13.41 15.59
CA ASP A 57 -21.53 -14.12 14.77
C ASP A 57 -21.02 -15.45 14.18
N ALA A 58 -19.70 -15.62 14.10
CA ALA A 58 -19.03 -16.82 13.59
C ALA A 58 -18.38 -17.65 14.71
N ALA A 59 -18.72 -17.37 15.98
CA ALA A 59 -18.04 -17.96 17.13
C ALA A 59 -18.09 -19.49 17.13
N ASP A 60 -19.24 -20.05 16.74
CA ASP A 60 -19.49 -21.49 16.72
C ASP A 60 -19.28 -22.12 15.32
N THR A 61 -18.68 -21.38 14.38
CA THR A 61 -18.30 -21.87 13.04
C THR A 61 -16.92 -22.51 13.10
N TRP A 62 -16.73 -23.63 12.38
CA TRP A 62 -15.42 -24.28 12.30
C TRP A 62 -14.40 -23.40 11.57
N TYR A 63 -13.16 -23.40 12.04
CA TYR A 63 -12.09 -22.59 11.45
C TYR A 63 -11.89 -22.88 9.95
N GLU A 64 -12.07 -24.13 9.52
CA GLU A 64 -11.98 -24.51 8.11
C GLU A 64 -13.13 -23.99 7.23
N GLU A 65 -14.24 -23.54 7.81
CA GLU A 65 -15.39 -23.00 7.09
C GLU A 65 -15.35 -21.46 6.96
N LEU A 66 -14.43 -20.80 7.68
CA LEU A 66 -14.23 -19.37 7.64
C LEU A 66 -13.62 -18.89 6.31
N SER A 67 -13.96 -17.67 5.89
CA SER A 67 -13.26 -16.98 4.81
C SER A 67 -11.80 -16.68 5.18
N GLY A 68 -10.93 -16.41 4.19
CA GLY A 68 -9.51 -16.10 4.45
C GLY A 68 -9.32 -14.94 5.45
N GLY A 69 -10.09 -13.86 5.31
CA GLY A 69 -10.06 -12.73 6.24
C GLY A 69 -10.60 -13.07 7.64
N GLN A 70 -11.64 -13.91 7.74
CA GLN A 70 -12.14 -14.38 9.03
C GLN A 70 -11.12 -15.29 9.73
N ARG A 71 -10.48 -16.21 8.98
CA ARG A 71 -9.40 -17.06 9.49
C ARG A 71 -8.28 -16.21 10.08
N ARG A 72 -7.79 -15.21 9.33
CA ARG A 72 -6.72 -14.33 9.83
C ARG A 72 -7.15 -13.57 11.09
N ARG A 73 -8.36 -13.04 11.15
CA ARG A 73 -8.88 -12.38 12.36
C ARG A 73 -8.97 -13.34 13.55
N ALA A 74 -9.34 -14.61 13.34
CA ALA A 74 -9.30 -15.62 14.39
C ALA A 74 -7.86 -15.90 14.86
N CYS A 75 -6.89 -15.91 13.94
CA CYS A 75 -5.47 -16.05 14.26
C CYS A 75 -4.93 -14.85 15.06
N VAL A 76 -5.31 -13.63 14.69
CA VAL A 76 -5.00 -12.43 15.48
C VAL A 76 -5.63 -12.55 16.87
N GLY A 77 -6.87 -13.02 16.97
CA GLY A 77 -7.54 -13.30 18.24
C GLY A 77 -6.75 -14.26 19.13
N ALA A 78 -6.19 -15.33 18.55
CA ALA A 78 -5.34 -16.26 19.29
C ALA A 78 -4.06 -15.59 19.85
N ALA A 79 -3.52 -14.58 19.17
CA ALA A 79 -2.38 -13.78 19.64
C ALA A 79 -2.78 -12.66 20.62
N LEU A 80 -4.07 -12.41 20.84
CA LEU A 80 -4.61 -11.39 21.75
C LEU A 80 -5.15 -11.96 23.06
N VAL A 81 -5.30 -13.29 23.18
CA VAL A 81 -5.91 -13.93 24.35
C VAL A 81 -5.17 -13.63 25.65
N ASN A 82 -3.89 -13.30 25.59
CA ASN A 82 -3.03 -12.98 26.74
C ASN A 82 -2.94 -11.48 27.07
N ASP A 83 -3.82 -10.64 26.52
CA ASP A 83 -3.82 -9.18 26.74
C ASP A 83 -2.46 -8.51 26.53
N PRO A 84 -1.85 -8.69 25.34
CA PRO A 84 -0.48 -8.26 25.12
C PRO A 84 -0.35 -6.73 25.08
N ASP A 85 0.68 -6.21 25.74
CA ASP A 85 1.12 -4.83 25.58
C ASP A 85 1.87 -4.63 24.25
N LEU A 86 2.49 -5.69 23.72
CA LEU A 86 3.19 -5.70 22.44
C LEU A 86 2.73 -6.87 21.56
N LEU A 87 2.23 -6.55 20.36
CA LEU A 87 1.77 -7.52 19.38
C LEU A 87 2.68 -7.51 18.14
N PHE A 88 3.26 -8.67 17.82
CA PHE A 88 4.00 -8.89 16.58
C PHE A 88 3.12 -9.55 15.53
N LEU A 89 3.03 -8.94 14.35
CA LEU A 89 2.26 -9.43 13.21
C LEU A 89 3.18 -9.62 12.01
N ASP A 90 3.48 -10.87 11.68
CA ASP A 90 4.30 -11.18 10.53
C ASP A 90 3.42 -11.35 9.29
N GLU A 91 3.53 -10.41 8.34
CA GLU A 91 2.72 -10.33 7.12
C GLU A 91 1.21 -10.57 7.34
N PRO A 92 0.52 -9.67 8.09
CA PRO A 92 -0.85 -9.89 8.54
C PRO A 92 -1.88 -10.06 7.43
N THR A 93 -1.63 -9.61 6.21
CA THR A 93 -2.65 -9.57 5.15
C THR A 93 -2.27 -10.32 3.87
N THR A 94 -1.14 -11.04 3.88
CA THR A 94 -0.70 -11.86 2.74
C THR A 94 -1.73 -12.96 2.43
N GLY A 95 -2.12 -13.07 1.15
CA GLY A 95 -3.05 -14.09 0.67
C GLY A 95 -4.52 -13.86 1.03
N ILE A 96 -4.87 -12.68 1.55
CA ILE A 96 -6.25 -12.30 1.89
C ILE A 96 -6.85 -11.44 0.77
N ASP A 97 -8.15 -11.58 0.52
CA ASP A 97 -8.88 -10.71 -0.40
C ASP A 97 -8.92 -9.24 0.08
N PRO A 98 -9.22 -8.27 -0.82
CA PRO A 98 -9.21 -6.85 -0.47
C PRO A 98 -10.13 -6.44 0.68
N ALA A 99 -11.28 -7.10 0.84
CA ALA A 99 -12.23 -6.79 1.91
C ALA A 99 -11.72 -7.32 3.27
N GLY A 100 -11.19 -8.55 3.27
CA GLY A 100 -10.54 -9.15 4.44
C GLY A 100 -9.33 -8.35 4.92
N ARG A 101 -8.50 -7.86 3.98
CA ARG A 101 -7.37 -6.97 4.30
C ARG A 101 -7.81 -5.71 5.04
N ARG A 102 -8.86 -5.03 4.54
CA ARG A 102 -9.41 -3.83 5.21
C ARG A 102 -9.94 -4.13 6.61
N ALA A 103 -10.55 -5.31 6.82
CA ALA A 103 -11.02 -5.72 8.13
C ALA A 103 -9.86 -5.97 9.12
N VAL A 104 -8.76 -6.57 8.66
CA VAL A 104 -7.55 -6.75 9.47
C VAL A 104 -6.89 -5.41 9.77
N TRP A 105 -6.82 -4.50 8.80
CA TRP A 105 -6.32 -3.14 9.02
C TRP A 105 -7.11 -2.40 10.11
N GLY A 106 -8.44 -2.42 10.03
CA GLY A 106 -9.30 -1.80 11.05
C GLY A 106 -9.13 -2.41 12.44
N LEU A 107 -8.87 -3.71 12.52
CA LEU A 107 -8.53 -4.39 13.78
C LEU A 107 -7.18 -3.91 14.33
N VAL A 108 -6.14 -3.80 13.49
CA VAL A 108 -4.83 -3.30 13.94
C VAL A 108 -4.92 -1.85 14.43
N GLU A 109 -5.65 -1.00 13.70
CA GLU A 109 -5.92 0.39 14.07
C GLU A 109 -6.64 0.47 15.43
N SER A 110 -7.66 -0.37 15.68
CA SER A 110 -8.39 -0.36 16.96
C SER A 110 -7.54 -0.84 18.13
N LEU A 111 -6.70 -1.85 17.94
CA LEU A 111 -5.77 -2.34 18.96
C LEU A 111 -4.72 -1.28 19.33
N SER A 112 -4.15 -0.62 18.31
CA SER A 112 -3.21 0.48 18.53
C SER A 112 -3.87 1.64 19.29
N ALA A 113 -5.09 2.03 18.89
CA ALA A 113 -5.86 3.08 19.57
C ALA A 113 -6.24 2.71 21.02
N ALA A 114 -6.37 1.42 21.33
CA ALA A 114 -6.61 0.91 22.68
C ALA A 114 -5.34 0.87 23.56
N GLY A 115 -4.16 1.13 22.98
CA GLY A 115 -2.89 1.24 23.70
C GLY A 115 -1.93 0.06 23.50
N THR A 116 -2.29 -0.95 22.70
CA THR A 116 -1.38 -2.05 22.35
C THR A 116 -0.32 -1.55 21.35
N ALA A 117 0.96 -1.72 21.67
CA ALA A 117 2.01 -1.47 20.69
C ALA A 117 1.99 -2.59 19.63
N VAL A 118 1.93 -2.23 18.35
CA VAL A 118 1.93 -3.21 17.25
C VAL A 118 3.21 -3.06 16.44
N VAL A 119 3.89 -4.18 16.19
CA VAL A 119 5.01 -4.29 15.26
C VAL A 119 4.60 -5.24 14.17
N LEU A 120 4.56 -4.76 12.93
CA LEU A 120 4.21 -5.58 11.78
C LEU A 120 5.32 -5.59 10.72
N THR A 121 5.42 -6.70 10.00
CA THR A 121 6.20 -6.81 8.77
C THR A 121 5.23 -6.85 7.60
N SER A 122 5.61 -6.20 6.50
CA SER A 122 4.80 -6.18 5.28
C SER A 122 5.68 -5.87 4.08
N HIS A 123 5.31 -6.42 2.93
CA HIS A 123 5.81 -6.00 1.63
C HIS A 123 4.82 -5.06 0.90
N SER A 124 3.69 -4.71 1.53
CA SER A 124 2.71 -3.80 0.96
C SER A 124 2.92 -2.38 1.48
N MET A 125 3.43 -1.48 0.63
CA MET A 125 3.62 -0.08 1.02
C MET A 125 2.30 0.58 1.47
N ALA A 126 1.18 0.25 0.83
CA ALA A 126 -0.14 0.74 1.23
C ALA A 126 -0.56 0.29 2.64
N GLU A 127 -0.15 -0.91 3.07
CA GLU A 127 -0.37 -1.36 4.45
C GLU A 127 0.50 -0.59 5.43
N ILE A 128 1.79 -0.45 5.10
CA ILE A 128 2.77 0.24 5.93
C ILE A 128 2.37 1.70 6.13
N GLU A 129 2.06 2.41 5.04
CA GLU A 129 1.67 3.82 5.05
C GLU A 129 0.38 4.07 5.85
N ARG A 130 -0.54 3.10 5.85
CA ARG A 130 -1.80 3.23 6.56
C ARG A 130 -1.67 2.92 8.05
N LEU A 131 -0.95 1.86 8.41
CA LEU A 131 -0.97 1.31 9.77
C LEU A 131 0.17 1.81 10.65
N SER A 132 1.22 2.40 10.08
CA SER A 132 2.48 2.62 10.81
C SER A 132 2.69 4.09 11.15
N ASP A 133 2.84 4.38 12.44
CA ASP A 133 3.35 5.69 12.89
C ASP A 133 4.82 5.88 12.53
N ARG A 134 5.58 4.77 12.47
CA ARG A 134 7.00 4.71 12.14
C ARG A 134 7.32 3.45 11.37
N VAL A 135 8.23 3.57 10.42
CA VAL A 135 8.69 2.48 9.55
C VAL A 135 10.17 2.31 9.72
N GLY A 136 10.62 1.06 9.82
CA GLY A 136 12.03 0.69 9.77
C GLY A 136 12.31 -0.05 8.46
N LEU A 137 13.23 0.47 7.65
CA LEU A 137 13.68 -0.18 6.43
C LEU A 137 14.91 -1.04 6.77
N LEU A 138 14.87 -2.32 6.41
CA LEU A 138 15.91 -3.30 6.75
C LEU A 138 16.68 -3.71 5.50
N ARG A 139 18.02 -3.77 5.59
CA ARG A 139 18.91 -4.36 4.58
C ARG A 139 20.08 -5.06 5.28
N ASP A 140 20.47 -6.23 4.76
CA ASP A 140 21.64 -6.99 5.26
C ASP A 140 21.60 -7.25 6.78
N GLY A 141 20.40 -7.46 7.33
CA GLY A 141 20.17 -7.69 8.76
C GLY A 141 20.27 -6.45 9.65
N GLY A 142 20.38 -5.25 9.07
CA GLY A 142 20.43 -3.97 9.79
C GLY A 142 19.37 -2.97 9.33
N LEU A 143 18.92 -2.11 10.25
CA LEU A 143 18.03 -1.00 9.91
C LEU A 143 18.85 0.08 9.20
N VAL A 144 18.48 0.40 7.96
CA VAL A 144 19.13 1.45 7.15
C VAL A 144 18.48 2.82 7.32
N ALA A 145 17.18 2.84 7.63
CA ALA A 145 16.43 4.06 7.94
C ALA A 145 15.27 3.73 8.88
N VAL A 146 14.93 4.67 9.77
CA VAL A 146 13.77 4.57 10.66
C VAL A 146 13.15 5.93 10.85
N GLY A 147 11.86 6.08 10.56
CA GLY A 147 11.16 7.35 10.70
C GLY A 147 9.67 7.22 10.38
N PRO A 148 8.88 8.29 10.58
CA PRO A 148 7.55 8.39 10.01
C PRO A 148 7.58 8.15 8.49
N PRO A 149 6.57 7.49 7.89
CA PRO A 149 6.54 7.22 6.46
C PRO A 149 6.82 8.45 5.59
N GLY A 150 6.18 9.59 5.90
CA GLY A 150 6.35 10.83 5.15
C GLY A 150 7.76 11.42 5.22
N GLU A 151 8.46 11.29 6.35
CA GLU A 151 9.85 11.72 6.48
C GLU A 151 10.78 10.83 5.65
N LEU A 152 10.57 9.51 5.68
CA LEU A 152 11.33 8.59 4.85
C LEU A 152 11.15 8.87 3.35
N VAL A 153 9.92 9.22 2.95
CA VAL A 153 9.64 9.62 1.56
C VAL A 153 10.41 10.90 1.21
N ALA A 154 10.28 11.94 2.03
CA ALA A 154 10.96 13.22 1.79
C ALA A 154 12.49 13.07 1.70
N ASP A 155 13.09 12.25 2.57
CA ASP A 155 14.54 12.13 2.68
C ASP A 155 15.15 11.13 1.69
N HIS A 156 14.38 10.15 1.21
CA HIS A 156 14.93 9.01 0.48
C HIS A 156 14.19 8.65 -0.81
N ALA A 157 12.91 9.01 -0.96
CA ALA A 157 12.12 8.73 -2.16
C ALA A 157 12.38 9.73 -3.30
N GLY A 158 13.13 10.81 -3.05
CA GLY A 158 13.75 11.69 -4.06
C GLY A 158 12.76 12.62 -4.72
N THR A 159 12.92 12.87 -6.01
CA THR A 159 12.20 13.95 -6.69
C THR A 159 11.04 13.44 -7.54
N PRO A 160 9.93 14.20 -7.64
CA PRO A 160 8.85 13.95 -8.60
C PRO A 160 9.38 13.79 -10.02
N ARG A 161 8.71 12.95 -10.81
CA ARG A 161 9.12 12.63 -12.17
C ARG A 161 7.96 12.84 -13.14
N LEU A 162 8.23 13.55 -14.23
CA LEU A 162 7.34 13.67 -15.37
C LEU A 162 7.85 12.76 -16.49
N VAL A 163 7.06 11.78 -16.91
CA VAL A 163 7.38 10.87 -18.01
C VAL A 163 6.51 11.22 -19.21
N VAL A 164 7.14 11.35 -20.37
CA VAL A 164 6.51 11.68 -21.65
C VAL A 164 6.80 10.55 -22.63
N GLU A 165 5.73 9.95 -23.14
CA GLU A 165 5.78 8.96 -24.21
C GLU A 165 5.61 9.70 -25.54
N PRO A 166 6.65 9.78 -26.39
CA PRO A 166 6.60 10.48 -27.65
C PRO A 166 5.61 9.83 -28.61
N ALA A 167 4.99 10.63 -29.48
CA ALA A 167 4.14 10.10 -30.54
C ALA A 167 4.98 9.34 -31.57
N ASP A 168 4.43 8.24 -32.08
CA ASP A 168 5.06 7.47 -33.16
C ASP A 168 5.18 8.29 -34.45
N ASP A 169 6.43 8.47 -34.92
CA ASP A 169 6.75 9.18 -36.18
C ASP A 169 6.32 8.40 -37.46
N SER A 170 5.59 7.30 -37.29
CA SER A 170 5.16 6.41 -38.38
C SER A 170 3.83 6.82 -39.03
N ALA A 171 3.11 7.80 -38.48
CA ALA A 171 1.81 8.23 -38.98
C ALA A 171 1.94 9.38 -40.03
N PRO A 172 1.30 9.27 -41.21
CA PRO A 172 1.35 10.34 -42.20
C PRO A 172 0.57 11.58 -41.71
N GLY A 173 1.30 12.67 -41.45
CA GLY A 173 0.77 13.93 -40.89
C GLY A 173 1.18 14.20 -39.44
N SER A 174 2.06 13.39 -38.83
CA SER A 174 2.49 13.58 -37.44
C SER A 174 3.34 14.85 -37.27
N THR A 175 3.12 15.51 -36.13
CA THR A 175 4.09 16.43 -35.51
C THR A 175 5.40 15.70 -35.26
N ARG A 176 6.52 16.45 -35.12
CA ARG A 176 7.86 15.89 -35.00
C ARG A 176 7.92 15.01 -33.74
N GLY A 177 7.87 13.69 -33.89
CA GLY A 177 7.78 12.74 -32.79
C GLY A 177 9.13 12.20 -32.35
N GLY A 178 9.10 11.15 -31.53
CA GLY A 178 10.28 10.44 -31.04
C GLY A 178 10.97 11.06 -29.83
N THR A 179 11.69 10.19 -29.10
CA THR A 179 12.35 10.52 -27.83
C THR A 179 13.36 11.66 -27.95
N THR A 180 14.02 11.79 -29.10
CA THR A 180 15.00 12.88 -29.33
C THR A 180 14.31 14.24 -29.44
N ALA A 181 13.20 14.33 -30.18
CA ALA A 181 12.49 15.61 -30.37
C ALA A 181 11.86 16.09 -29.06
N VAL A 182 11.21 15.18 -28.31
CA VAL A 182 10.68 15.45 -26.97
C VAL A 182 11.79 15.91 -26.02
N ALA A 183 12.93 15.21 -26.02
CA ALA A 183 14.03 15.56 -25.13
C ALA A 183 14.64 16.94 -25.46
N ASP A 184 14.77 17.28 -26.74
CA ASP A 184 15.30 18.59 -27.16
C ASP A 184 14.34 19.73 -26.85
N ALA A 185 13.03 19.53 -27.02
CA ALA A 185 12.00 20.49 -26.65
C ALA A 185 12.00 20.78 -25.14
N LEU A 186 12.02 19.72 -24.32
CA LEU A 186 12.05 19.85 -22.85
C LEU A 186 13.36 20.50 -22.36
N ARG A 187 14.51 20.16 -22.95
CA ARG A 187 15.78 20.87 -22.66
C ARG A 187 15.70 22.35 -23.04
N GLY A 188 15.07 22.66 -24.18
CA GLY A 188 14.81 24.03 -24.62
C GLY A 188 13.93 24.83 -23.66
N ALA A 189 13.00 24.16 -22.99
CA ALA A 189 12.16 24.72 -21.94
C ALA A 189 12.84 24.81 -20.56
N GLY A 190 14.11 24.39 -20.44
CA GLY A 190 14.92 24.50 -19.23
C GLY A 190 14.88 23.29 -18.30
N PHE A 191 14.30 22.17 -18.75
CA PHE A 191 14.22 20.94 -17.96
C PHE A 191 15.48 20.08 -18.10
N THR A 192 15.82 19.35 -17.04
CA THR A 192 16.86 18.31 -17.08
C THR A 192 16.21 17.00 -17.47
N VAL A 193 16.67 16.41 -18.58
CA VAL A 193 15.97 15.32 -19.24
C VAL A 193 16.82 14.06 -19.31
N THR A 194 16.24 12.93 -18.89
CA THR A 194 16.77 11.58 -19.06
C THR A 194 15.99 10.88 -20.18
N VAL A 195 16.71 10.32 -21.16
CA VAL A 195 16.10 9.59 -22.29
C VAL A 195 16.17 8.10 -22.02
N GLY A 196 15.02 7.44 -21.98
CA GLY A 196 14.87 5.99 -21.84
C GLY A 196 14.59 5.31 -23.18
N ASP A 197 14.28 4.02 -23.12
CA ASP A 197 13.81 3.26 -24.28
C ASP A 197 12.34 3.58 -24.53
N GLY A 198 12.06 4.38 -25.56
CA GLY A 198 10.70 4.78 -25.91
C GLY A 198 10.07 5.87 -25.04
N GLU A 199 10.72 6.34 -23.99
CA GLU A 199 10.19 7.40 -23.10
C GLU A 199 11.22 8.50 -22.80
N VAL A 200 10.72 9.66 -22.39
CA VAL A 200 11.53 10.79 -21.94
C VAL A 200 11.07 11.21 -20.56
N ALA A 201 12.01 11.29 -19.61
CA ALA A 201 11.70 11.65 -18.24
C ALA A 201 12.38 12.94 -17.80
N VAL A 202 11.67 13.70 -16.96
CA VAL A 202 12.16 14.91 -16.32
C VAL A 202 12.03 14.74 -14.81
N ASP A 203 13.15 14.88 -14.12
CA ASP A 203 13.21 14.79 -12.66
C ASP A 203 13.03 16.18 -12.03
N GLY A 204 12.35 16.24 -10.89
CA GLY A 204 12.14 17.46 -10.11
C GLY A 204 11.01 18.36 -10.59
N VAL A 205 10.09 17.87 -11.43
CA VAL A 205 8.96 18.68 -11.92
C VAL A 205 7.88 18.78 -10.85
N ALA A 206 7.66 19.95 -10.28
CA ALA A 206 6.52 20.20 -9.41
C ALA A 206 5.22 20.32 -10.23
N PRO A 207 4.02 20.07 -9.64
CA PRO A 207 2.76 20.14 -10.37
C PRO A 207 2.52 21.44 -11.17
N PRO A 208 2.89 22.65 -10.66
CA PRO A 208 2.74 23.89 -11.43
C PRO A 208 3.67 23.98 -12.66
N GLU A 209 4.77 23.24 -12.69
CA GLU A 209 5.75 23.26 -13.78
C GLU A 209 5.38 22.34 -14.94
N ILE A 210 4.39 21.45 -14.75
CA ILE A 210 3.88 20.58 -15.81
C ILE A 210 3.38 21.40 -17.00
N GLY A 211 2.71 22.54 -16.75
CA GLY A 211 2.25 23.43 -17.81
C GLY A 211 3.41 23.97 -18.67
N ALA A 212 4.52 24.36 -18.06
CA ALA A 212 5.70 24.83 -18.78
C ALA A 212 6.35 23.73 -19.64
N ALA A 213 6.29 22.48 -19.19
CA ALA A 213 6.76 21.33 -19.98
C ALA A 213 5.87 21.11 -21.22
N VAL A 214 4.55 21.17 -21.06
CA VAL A 214 3.58 21.05 -22.17
C VAL A 214 3.73 22.20 -23.15
N ASP A 215 3.79 23.45 -22.66
CA ASP A 215 4.01 24.64 -23.50
C ASP A 215 5.30 24.54 -24.32
N GLY A 216 6.36 23.97 -23.73
CA GLY A 216 7.63 23.71 -24.40
C GLY A 216 7.52 22.70 -25.55
N LEU A 217 6.75 21.63 -25.35
CA LEU A 217 6.48 20.62 -26.39
C LEU A 217 5.63 21.21 -27.52
N ASP A 218 4.58 21.95 -27.19
CA ASP A 218 3.68 22.61 -28.14
C ASP A 218 4.41 23.66 -28.98
N ALA A 219 5.25 24.49 -28.36
CA ALA A 219 6.06 25.49 -29.05
C ALA A 219 7.07 24.87 -30.03
N ALA A 220 7.55 23.65 -29.74
CA ALA A 220 8.43 22.89 -30.61
C ALA A 220 7.68 22.09 -31.69
N GLY A 221 6.35 22.03 -31.63
CA GLY A 221 5.52 21.22 -32.53
C GLY A 221 5.80 19.73 -32.40
N VAL A 222 6.05 19.27 -31.17
CA VAL A 222 6.38 17.88 -30.83
C VAL A 222 5.15 17.19 -30.26
N GLY A 223 4.75 16.07 -30.86
CA GLY A 223 3.63 15.27 -30.38
C GLY A 223 4.06 14.24 -29.32
N TYR A 224 3.15 13.94 -28.40
CA TYR A 224 3.30 12.88 -27.41
C TYR A 224 1.98 12.12 -27.25
N ASP A 225 2.04 10.83 -26.95
CA ASP A 225 0.88 9.95 -26.78
C ASP A 225 0.44 9.88 -25.32
N ALA A 226 1.39 9.99 -24.38
CA ALA A 226 1.11 10.01 -22.95
C ALA A 226 2.03 10.95 -22.19
N LEU A 227 1.50 11.52 -21.11
CA LEU A 227 2.22 12.36 -20.16
C LEU A 227 1.78 11.97 -18.75
N THR A 228 2.72 11.46 -17.96
CA THR A 228 2.47 10.90 -16.62
C THR A 228 3.35 11.61 -15.60
N TRP A 229 2.73 12.32 -14.66
CA TRP A 229 3.42 12.88 -13.50
C TRP A 229 3.28 11.96 -12.31
N THR A 230 4.39 11.69 -11.60
CA THR A 230 4.39 10.82 -10.42
C THR A 230 5.16 11.45 -9.28
N GLU A 231 4.54 11.46 -8.10
CA GLU A 231 5.20 11.75 -6.84
C GLU A 231 5.84 10.48 -6.28
N PRO A 232 7.09 10.54 -5.79
CA PRO A 232 7.74 9.37 -5.26
C PRO A 232 7.12 8.97 -3.91
N GLY A 233 6.97 7.66 -3.68
CA GLY A 233 6.35 7.09 -2.49
C GLY A 233 7.33 6.31 -1.61
N LEU A 234 6.79 5.63 -0.59
CA LEU A 234 7.62 4.83 0.32
C LEU A 234 8.34 3.68 -0.41
N GLU A 235 7.74 3.18 -1.50
CA GLU A 235 8.35 2.21 -2.40
C GLU A 235 9.66 2.74 -3.00
N ASP A 236 9.65 3.96 -3.52
CA ASP A 236 10.83 4.59 -4.12
C ASP A 236 11.95 4.80 -3.08
N ALA A 237 11.59 5.17 -1.84
CA ALA A 237 12.53 5.23 -0.71
C ALA A 237 13.14 3.86 -0.40
N TYR A 238 12.31 2.81 -0.34
CA TYR A 238 12.77 1.44 -0.11
C TYR A 238 13.78 1.02 -1.18
N LEU A 239 13.43 1.12 -2.48
CA LEU A 239 14.26 0.67 -3.59
C LEU A 239 15.64 1.33 -3.60
N ARG A 240 15.71 2.64 -3.34
CA ARG A 240 16.99 3.36 -3.30
C ARG A 240 17.83 3.02 -2.09
N LEU A 241 17.19 2.82 -0.93
CA LEU A 241 17.90 2.46 0.28
C LEU A 241 18.35 1.01 0.29
N THR A 242 17.62 0.10 -0.36
CA THR A 242 18.01 -1.30 -0.44
C THR A 242 18.96 -1.59 -1.61
N GLY A 243 18.95 -0.75 -2.65
CA GLY A 243 19.75 -0.96 -3.86
C GLY A 243 19.10 -1.93 -4.85
N GLU A 244 17.85 -2.32 -4.60
CA GLU A 244 17.01 -3.02 -5.55
C GLU A 244 16.40 -1.97 -6.48
N ALA A 245 17.03 -1.72 -7.64
CA ALA A 245 16.29 -1.06 -8.72
C ALA A 245 15.29 -2.09 -9.25
N PHE A 246 14.00 -1.92 -8.97
CA PHE A 246 12.96 -2.76 -9.56
C PHE A 246 12.91 -2.48 -11.08
N GLU A 247 13.45 -3.39 -11.87
CA GLU A 247 13.20 -3.46 -13.32
C GLU A 247 11.76 -3.95 -13.54
N GLY A 248 10.86 -3.05 -13.94
CA GLY A 248 9.66 -3.43 -14.69
C GLY A 248 8.33 -2.90 -14.16
N LEU A 249 7.71 -2.05 -15.00
CA LEU A 249 6.27 -1.88 -15.21
C LEU A 249 5.44 -1.41 -14.01
N ARG A 250 5.43 -0.09 -13.76
CA ARG A 250 4.24 0.54 -13.17
C ARG A 250 3.11 0.50 -14.20
N GLN A 251 2.00 -0.18 -13.87
CA GLN A 251 0.71 0.11 -14.50
C GLN A 251 0.26 1.49 -14.03
N PRO A 252 -0.15 2.41 -14.92
CA PRO A 252 -0.66 3.71 -14.51
C PRO A 252 -1.86 3.54 -13.57
N GLY A 253 -1.72 4.05 -12.35
CA GLY A 253 -2.77 4.08 -11.36
C GLY A 253 -3.95 4.93 -11.82
N ALA A 254 -5.14 4.51 -11.40
CA ALA A 254 -6.43 5.14 -11.65
C ALA A 254 -6.40 6.66 -11.43
N SER A 255 -6.81 7.40 -12.46
CA SER A 255 -7.09 8.83 -12.35
C SER A 255 -8.26 9.07 -11.39
N VAL A 256 -8.02 9.90 -10.40
CA VAL A 256 -9.07 10.56 -9.61
C VAL A 256 -9.44 11.85 -10.33
N VAL A 257 -10.42 11.79 -11.22
CA VAL A 257 -11.23 12.96 -11.62
C VAL A 257 -12.66 12.48 -11.93
N GLU A 258 -13.49 12.28 -10.91
CA GLU A 258 -14.95 12.36 -11.10
C GLU A 258 -15.36 13.83 -10.95
N GLY A 259 -15.34 14.54 -12.09
CA GLY A 259 -15.93 15.86 -12.24
C GLY A 259 -17.28 15.74 -12.92
N ALA A 260 -18.34 16.01 -12.17
CA ALA A 260 -19.70 16.13 -12.66
C ALA A 260 -19.82 17.18 -13.79
N ALA A 261 -20.60 16.85 -14.82
CA ALA A 261 -21.23 17.82 -15.70
C ALA A 261 -22.57 17.25 -16.19
N GLU A 262 -23.65 17.68 -15.54
CA GLU A 262 -24.97 17.78 -16.15
C GLU A 262 -24.90 18.76 -17.34
N THR A 263 -25.44 18.35 -18.49
CA THR A 263 -26.13 19.28 -19.39
C THR A 263 -27.34 18.59 -19.99
N ASP A 264 -28.50 19.11 -19.59
CA ASP A 264 -29.81 19.06 -20.23
C ASP A 264 -29.71 19.42 -21.73
N GLY A 265 -30.58 18.81 -22.55
CA GLY A 265 -30.69 19.13 -23.97
C GLY A 265 -31.62 18.21 -24.77
N ASP A 266 -32.91 18.34 -24.48
CA ASP A 266 -34.12 18.08 -25.28
C ASP A 266 -33.93 17.92 -26.82
N ASP A 267 -34.58 16.92 -27.43
CA ASP A 267 -35.77 17.12 -28.28
C ASP A 267 -36.01 16.01 -29.35
N THR A 268 -37.28 15.65 -29.49
CA THR A 268 -38.00 15.02 -30.61
C THR A 268 -37.74 13.55 -31.04
N GLY A 269 -38.75 12.71 -30.80
CA GLY A 269 -39.77 12.46 -31.83
C GLY A 269 -39.68 11.19 -32.70
N THR A 270 -40.78 10.42 -32.62
CA THR A 270 -41.40 9.60 -33.69
C THR A 270 -40.90 8.14 -33.84
N GLU A 271 -41.60 7.13 -33.28
CA GLU A 271 -42.81 6.41 -33.76
C GLU A 271 -42.53 5.29 -34.80
N VAL A 272 -43.25 4.17 -34.61
CA VAL A 272 -43.67 3.10 -35.56
C VAL A 272 -43.02 1.70 -35.40
N GLU A 273 -43.86 0.79 -34.87
CA GLU A 273 -44.20 -0.62 -35.25
C GLU A 273 -43.12 -1.50 -35.95
N ALA A 274 -42.96 -2.79 -35.64
CA ALA A 274 -43.89 -3.82 -35.18
C ALA A 274 -43.19 -4.95 -34.40
#